data_AF-A0A834HAW1-F1
#
_entry.id   AF-A0A834HAW1-F1
#
_cell.length_a   1.000
_cell.length_b   1.000
_cell.length_c   1.000
_cell.angle_alpha   90.00
_cell.angle_beta   90.00
_cell.angle_gamma   90.00
#
_symmetry.space_group_name_H-M   'P 1'
#
loop_
_entity.id
_entity.type
_entity.pdbx_description
1 polymer ?
#
loop_
_entity_poly.entity_id
_entity_poly.type
_entity_poly.pdbx_seq_one_letter_code
_entity_poly.pdbx_strand_id
1 'polypeptide(L)'
;MAVETEAATAPNLAALADTNINWDRLDKTRFHIIGAILFTAQSALLHPTAVVKTRMQVDGSGLSHMRGVTVFKQILKNDGIPGIFRGFGTSAVGSLPGRVLALTSLEVSKDMMLKYTERLNMSEATRVGIANGVAGMLSNLVSCAYFVPLEVTCQRLMVQGLPGTTFCNGPFDVVRKVIKAEGFRGMYRGFGLTAVTQSPASALWWGAYGAAQHIIWRSLGYIDNMEQKPSHMEMVSVQATAGMLAGACSSVITTPLDTVKTRLQVMDDYGVGRPSVVKTTKTLLKEDGWRGFYRGFGPRFLNMSLYGTTMIVTYELIRNACCYDATKKEMPVVMVGLDATKKEMRVVMVGFDAVGKTTILYKLKLGEIVPTVATIGFNVETVEYKDISFTVWDIGGWGKIELLWKHYFHNTQGLIYVVDSNDKDHAVVARDELHRILNEDEPRDAVLLVVANKQDLPNAMKAAEITDKLGLYSLRQRLW
;
A
#
# COMPACT_ATOMS: atom_id res chain seq x y z
N MET A 1 19.19 -2.88 37.19
CA MET A 1 19.24 -3.71 35.97
C MET A 1 18.42 -2.99 34.92
N ALA A 2 19.09 -2.17 34.13
CA ALA A 2 18.51 -1.49 32.98
C ALA A 2 18.34 -2.53 31.86
N VAL A 3 17.13 -2.63 31.32
CA VAL A 3 16.87 -3.35 30.06
C VAL A 3 16.86 -2.26 29.00
N GLU A 4 17.95 -2.19 28.23
CA GLU A 4 18.06 -1.35 27.06
C GLU A 4 17.02 -1.80 26.02
N THR A 5 16.04 -0.95 25.76
CA THR A 5 15.22 -1.04 24.56
C THR A 5 16.05 -0.55 23.38
N GLU A 6 16.70 -1.47 22.67
CA GLU A 6 17.21 -1.22 21.33
C GLU A 6 16.08 -0.70 20.45
N ALA A 7 16.25 0.54 19.99
CA ALA A 7 15.50 1.07 18.88
C ALA A 7 15.80 0.20 17.66
N ALA A 8 14.82 -0.60 17.23
CA ALA A 8 14.89 -1.36 16.00
C ALA A 8 15.03 -0.40 14.81
N THR A 9 16.26 -0.05 14.48
CA THR A 9 16.66 0.57 13.21
C THR A 9 16.35 -0.40 12.09
N ALA A 10 15.23 -0.15 11.43
CA ALA A 10 14.73 -0.72 10.18
C ALA A 10 15.67 -1.69 9.41
N PRO A 11 15.40 -3.00 9.54
CA PRO A 11 15.61 -3.96 8.46
C PRO A 11 14.25 -4.50 7.95
N ASN A 12 13.18 -4.31 8.74
CA ASN A 12 11.85 -4.92 8.56
C ASN A 12 10.97 -4.27 7.48
N LEU A 13 11.52 -3.38 6.68
CA LEU A 13 10.82 -2.71 5.59
C LEU A 13 11.44 -3.01 4.21
N ALA A 14 12.61 -3.64 4.10
CA ALA A 14 13.25 -3.84 2.79
C ALA A 14 12.45 -4.81 1.89
N ALA A 15 11.89 -5.89 2.45
CA ALA A 15 11.05 -6.84 1.69
C ALA A 15 9.66 -6.27 1.31
N LEU A 16 9.21 -5.20 2.01
CA LEU A 16 8.02 -4.42 1.66
C LEU A 16 8.35 -3.14 0.88
N ALA A 17 9.62 -2.72 0.82
CA ALA A 17 10.04 -1.53 0.08
C ALA A 17 9.95 -1.76 -1.44
N ASP A 18 10.13 -3.01 -1.90
CA ASP A 18 9.81 -3.44 -3.27
C ASP A 18 8.29 -3.42 -3.58
N THR A 19 7.43 -3.11 -2.59
CA THR A 19 5.98 -2.93 -2.79
C THR A 19 5.50 -1.48 -2.77
N ASN A 20 6.40 -0.51 -2.52
CA ASN A 20 6.06 0.90 -2.62
C ASN A 20 5.90 1.27 -4.10
N ILE A 21 4.67 1.57 -4.49
CA ILE A 21 4.34 2.14 -5.79
C ILE A 21 5.20 3.40 -5.99
N ASN A 22 6.07 3.39 -7.00
CA ASN A 22 6.64 4.62 -7.51
C ASN A 22 5.54 5.35 -8.30
N TRP A 23 4.93 6.36 -7.70
CA TRP A 23 3.82 7.13 -8.27
C TRP A 23 4.16 7.80 -9.61
N ASP A 24 5.46 7.96 -9.90
CA ASP A 24 5.95 8.52 -11.16
C ASP A 24 5.96 7.50 -12.31
N ARG A 25 5.85 6.20 -11.99
CA ARG A 25 5.80 5.07 -12.96
C ARG A 25 4.42 4.63 -13.39
N LEU A 26 3.38 5.09 -12.69
CA LEU A 26 2.03 4.71 -13.04
C LEU A 26 1.45 5.66 -14.07
N ASP A 27 0.84 5.08 -15.09
CA ASP A 27 -0.17 5.79 -15.86
C ASP A 27 -1.34 6.12 -14.91
N LYS A 28 -1.34 7.34 -14.36
CA LYS A 28 -2.31 7.83 -13.37
C LYS A 28 -3.75 7.72 -13.91
N THR A 29 -3.93 7.91 -15.21
CA THR A 29 -5.24 7.79 -15.86
C THR A 29 -5.70 6.34 -15.87
N ARG A 30 -4.83 5.40 -16.28
CA ARG A 30 -5.14 3.97 -16.21
C ARG A 30 -5.34 3.50 -14.77
N PHE A 31 -4.52 3.96 -13.83
CA PHE A 31 -4.64 3.62 -12.41
C PHE A 31 -6.00 4.00 -11.85
N HIS A 32 -6.47 5.22 -12.10
CA HIS A 32 -7.78 5.65 -11.62
C HIS A 32 -8.94 4.93 -12.31
N ILE A 33 -8.86 4.67 -13.62
CA ILE A 33 -9.93 3.99 -14.37
C ILE A 33 -9.98 2.50 -14.00
N ILE A 34 -8.86 1.78 -14.13
CA ILE A 34 -8.75 0.36 -13.82
C ILE A 34 -9.03 0.13 -12.34
N GLY A 35 -8.51 0.99 -11.46
CA GLY A 35 -8.81 0.97 -10.04
C GLY A 35 -10.31 1.12 -9.78
N ALA A 36 -10.98 2.12 -10.37
CA ALA A 36 -12.42 2.31 -10.20
C ALA A 36 -13.23 1.09 -10.67
N ILE A 37 -12.88 0.48 -11.81
CA ILE A 37 -13.53 -0.72 -12.34
C ILE A 37 -13.33 -1.90 -11.39
N LEU A 38 -12.10 -2.20 -11.01
CA LEU A 38 -11.78 -3.35 -10.15
C LEU A 38 -12.39 -3.21 -8.75
N PHE A 39 -12.33 -2.02 -8.13
CA PHE A 39 -12.98 -1.78 -6.84
C PHE A 39 -14.51 -1.87 -6.93
N THR A 40 -15.10 -1.47 -8.05
CA THR A 40 -16.55 -1.62 -8.27
C THR A 40 -16.93 -3.08 -8.47
N ALA A 41 -16.14 -3.84 -9.24
CA ALA A 41 -16.32 -5.27 -9.45
C ALA A 41 -16.17 -6.06 -8.13
N GLN A 42 -15.15 -5.75 -7.34
CA GLN A 42 -14.95 -6.29 -6.00
C GLN A 42 -16.16 -6.00 -5.10
N SER A 43 -16.63 -4.74 -5.11
CA SER A 43 -17.81 -4.34 -4.34
C SER A 43 -19.06 -5.10 -4.79
N ALA A 44 -19.24 -5.32 -6.10
CA ALA A 44 -20.37 -6.09 -6.65
C ALA A 44 -20.32 -7.56 -6.22
N LEU A 45 -19.13 -8.17 -6.22
CA LEU A 45 -18.93 -9.56 -5.79
C LEU A 45 -19.31 -9.76 -4.31
N LEU A 46 -19.00 -8.78 -3.45
CA LEU A 46 -19.26 -8.85 -2.02
C LEU A 46 -20.66 -8.35 -1.64
N HIS A 47 -21.33 -7.58 -2.50
CA HIS A 47 -22.62 -6.95 -2.18
C HIS A 47 -23.72 -7.93 -1.75
N PRO A 48 -23.89 -9.13 -2.35
CA PRO A 48 -24.90 -10.08 -1.90
C PRO A 48 -24.72 -10.50 -0.43
N THR A 49 -23.49 -10.63 0.04
CA THR A 49 -23.21 -10.96 1.45
C THR A 49 -23.62 -9.81 2.39
N ALA A 50 -23.47 -8.55 1.94
CA ALA A 50 -23.93 -7.38 2.68
C ALA A 50 -25.46 -7.31 2.77
N VAL A 51 -26.19 -7.65 1.70
CA VAL A 51 -27.67 -7.71 1.74
C VAL A 51 -28.15 -8.78 2.71
N VAL A 52 -27.59 -9.98 2.63
CA VAL A 52 -27.92 -11.09 3.54
C VAL A 52 -27.62 -10.73 4.99
N LYS A 53 -26.43 -10.17 5.25
CA LYS A 53 -26.02 -9.67 6.58
C LYS A 53 -27.08 -8.69 7.13
N THR A 54 -27.40 -7.66 6.35
CA THR A 54 -28.28 -6.56 6.77
C THR A 54 -29.69 -7.08 7.08
N ARG A 55 -30.25 -7.96 6.24
CA ARG A 55 -31.57 -8.57 6.50
C ARG A 55 -31.58 -9.40 7.78
N MET A 56 -30.55 -10.22 8.00
CA MET A 56 -30.43 -11.04 9.21
C MET A 56 -30.28 -10.20 10.49
N GLN A 57 -29.59 -9.05 10.42
CA GLN A 57 -29.40 -8.17 11.57
C GLN A 57 -30.66 -7.41 11.97
N VAL A 58 -31.52 -7.08 11.00
CA VAL A 58 -32.71 -6.26 11.25
C VAL A 58 -33.91 -7.10 11.69
N ASP A 59 -34.07 -8.31 11.14
CA ASP A 59 -35.24 -9.13 11.37
C ASP A 59 -35.50 -9.47 12.85
N GLY A 60 -36.78 -9.54 13.24
CA GLY A 60 -37.22 -9.67 14.63
C GLY A 60 -37.19 -11.09 15.20
N SER A 61 -37.37 -12.12 14.38
CA SER A 61 -37.46 -13.51 14.86
C SER A 61 -37.64 -14.58 13.77
N GLY A 62 -38.02 -14.24 12.54
CA GLY A 62 -38.31 -15.22 11.48
C GLY A 62 -37.06 -15.76 10.76
N LEU A 63 -36.04 -14.92 10.60
CA LEU A 63 -34.77 -15.19 9.92
C LEU A 63 -33.62 -15.40 10.91
N SER A 64 -33.83 -15.16 12.20
CA SER A 64 -32.78 -15.20 13.23
C SER A 64 -32.14 -16.58 13.40
N HIS A 65 -32.92 -17.65 13.20
CA HIS A 65 -32.44 -19.04 13.26
C HIS A 65 -31.99 -19.59 11.91
N MET A 66 -32.15 -18.84 10.82
CA MET A 66 -31.86 -19.32 9.47
C MET A 66 -30.38 -19.14 9.13
N ARG A 67 -29.80 -20.12 8.44
CA ARG A 67 -28.44 -19.98 7.87
C ARG A 67 -28.46 -18.91 6.78
N GLY A 68 -27.38 -18.14 6.66
CA GLY A 68 -27.27 -17.06 5.65
C GLY A 68 -27.50 -17.53 4.21
N VAL A 69 -27.14 -18.78 3.89
CA VAL A 69 -27.43 -19.40 2.58
C VAL A 69 -28.93 -19.57 2.34
N THR A 70 -29.69 -19.90 3.38
CA THR A 70 -31.15 -20.03 3.27
C THR A 70 -31.80 -18.67 3.04
N VAL A 71 -31.32 -17.64 3.75
CA VAL A 71 -31.75 -16.24 3.54
C VAL A 71 -31.44 -15.80 2.10
N PHE A 72 -30.22 -16.08 1.61
CA PHE A 72 -29.84 -15.79 0.22
C PHE A 72 -30.80 -16.44 -0.80
N LYS A 73 -31.08 -17.74 -0.65
CA LYS A 73 -32.03 -18.46 -1.51
C LYS A 73 -33.44 -17.87 -1.44
N GLN A 74 -33.88 -17.43 -0.27
CA GLN A 74 -35.19 -16.81 -0.08
C GLN A 74 -35.28 -15.43 -0.74
N ILE A 75 -34.23 -14.62 -0.66
CA ILE A 75 -34.16 -13.34 -1.40
C ILE A 75 -34.25 -13.61 -2.89
N LEU A 76 -33.47 -14.56 -3.41
CA LEU A 76 -33.48 -14.89 -4.83
C LEU A 76 -34.85 -15.42 -5.30
N LYS A 77 -35.54 -16.20 -4.46
CA LYS A 77 -36.88 -16.72 -4.74
C LYS A 77 -37.95 -15.63 -4.73
N ASN A 78 -37.88 -14.67 -3.79
CA ASN A 78 -38.94 -13.68 -3.57
C ASN A 78 -38.72 -12.37 -4.36
N ASP A 79 -37.48 -11.88 -4.42
CA ASP A 79 -37.11 -10.59 -5.01
C ASP A 79 -36.28 -10.73 -6.31
N GLY A 80 -35.87 -11.95 -6.68
CA GLY A 80 -35.01 -12.20 -7.84
C GLY A 80 -33.58 -11.65 -7.69
N ILE A 81 -32.86 -11.59 -8.80
CA ILE A 81 -31.49 -11.02 -8.88
C ILE A 81 -31.46 -9.55 -8.43
N PRO A 82 -32.43 -8.68 -8.78
CA PRO A 82 -32.43 -7.29 -8.30
C PRO A 82 -32.48 -7.19 -6.77
N GLY A 83 -33.11 -8.16 -6.09
CA GLY A 83 -33.19 -8.23 -4.62
C GLY A 83 -31.84 -8.31 -3.93
N ILE A 84 -30.94 -9.17 -4.42
CA ILE A 84 -29.59 -9.36 -3.85
C ILE A 84 -28.62 -8.23 -4.20
N PHE A 85 -29.00 -7.32 -5.10
CA PHE A 85 -28.23 -6.12 -5.48
C PHE A 85 -28.89 -4.80 -5.04
N ARG A 86 -29.98 -4.83 -4.25
CA ARG A 86 -30.61 -3.61 -3.73
C ARG A 86 -29.58 -2.76 -2.96
N GLY A 87 -29.55 -1.46 -3.28
CA GLY A 87 -28.62 -0.50 -2.69
C GLY A 87 -27.21 -0.50 -3.30
N PHE A 88 -26.87 -1.43 -4.22
CA PHE A 88 -25.54 -1.48 -4.82
C PHE A 88 -25.21 -0.21 -5.60
N GLY A 89 -26.09 0.24 -6.51
CA GLY A 89 -25.85 1.45 -7.30
C GLY A 89 -25.67 2.70 -6.44
N THR A 90 -26.46 2.82 -5.37
CA THR A 90 -26.33 3.91 -4.38
C THR A 90 -24.99 3.83 -3.66
N SER A 91 -24.57 2.65 -3.20
CA SER A 91 -23.29 2.45 -2.52
C SER A 91 -22.09 2.68 -3.46
N ALA A 92 -22.15 2.18 -4.69
CA ALA A 92 -21.06 2.25 -5.66
C ALA A 92 -20.80 3.70 -6.06
N VAL A 93 -21.82 4.41 -6.57
CA VAL A 93 -21.69 5.81 -7.01
C VAL A 93 -21.51 6.75 -5.83
N GLY A 94 -22.30 6.55 -4.77
CA GLY A 94 -22.26 7.39 -3.58
C GLY A 94 -20.95 7.28 -2.81
N SER A 95 -20.20 6.17 -2.88
CA SER A 95 -18.95 6.06 -2.12
C SER A 95 -17.80 6.91 -2.68
N LEU A 96 -17.86 7.34 -3.94
CA LEU A 96 -16.75 8.02 -4.61
C LEU A 96 -16.40 9.37 -3.94
N PRO A 97 -17.35 10.31 -3.71
CA PRO A 97 -17.03 11.56 -3.03
C PRO A 97 -16.58 11.32 -1.59
N GLY A 98 -17.15 10.33 -0.91
CA GLY A 98 -16.77 9.97 0.45
C GLY A 98 -15.31 9.51 0.57
N ARG A 99 -14.80 8.77 -0.43
CA ARG A 99 -13.38 8.35 -0.47
C ARG A 99 -12.45 9.54 -0.64
N VAL A 100 -12.80 10.48 -1.51
CA VAL A 100 -12.02 11.72 -1.73
C VAL A 100 -11.99 12.55 -0.45
N LEU A 101 -13.14 12.71 0.22
CA LEU A 101 -13.23 13.40 1.51
C LEU A 101 -12.37 12.73 2.58
N ALA A 102 -12.40 11.41 2.67
CA ALA A 102 -11.62 10.65 3.65
C ALA A 102 -10.12 10.86 3.46
N LEU A 103 -9.62 10.70 2.22
CA LEU A 103 -8.20 10.87 1.89
C LEU A 103 -7.75 12.32 2.12
N THR A 104 -8.52 13.29 1.63
CA THR A 104 -8.19 14.71 1.82
C THR A 104 -8.16 15.07 3.30
N SER A 105 -9.16 14.62 4.06
CA SER A 105 -9.22 14.87 5.51
C SER A 105 -8.09 14.18 6.26
N LEU A 106 -7.66 12.98 5.83
CA LEU A 106 -6.52 12.27 6.41
C LEU A 106 -5.23 13.06 6.20
N GLU A 107 -4.92 13.45 4.97
CA GLU A 107 -3.68 14.17 4.64
C GLU A 107 -3.63 15.54 5.32
N VAL A 108 -4.72 16.31 5.27
CA VAL A 108 -4.79 17.63 5.92
C VAL A 108 -4.65 17.51 7.45
N SER A 109 -5.32 16.53 8.06
CA SER A 109 -5.24 16.34 9.51
C SER A 109 -3.85 15.86 9.94
N LYS A 110 -3.20 15.03 9.12
CA LYS A 110 -1.84 14.53 9.37
C LYS A 110 -0.81 15.65 9.29
N ASP A 111 -0.84 16.45 8.23
CA ASP A 111 0.05 17.61 8.06
C ASP A 111 -0.12 18.63 9.21
N MET A 112 -1.36 18.93 9.57
CA MET A 112 -1.65 19.82 10.70
C MET A 112 -1.10 19.28 12.03
N MET A 113 -1.25 17.98 12.29
CA MET A 113 -0.77 17.35 13.52
C MET A 113 0.76 17.24 13.56
N LEU A 114 1.41 16.96 12.43
CA LEU A 114 2.88 16.96 12.35
C LEU A 114 3.43 18.36 12.68
N LYS A 115 2.87 19.42 12.09
CA LYS A 115 3.25 20.82 12.40
C LYS A 115 3.00 21.21 13.86
N TYR A 116 1.92 20.72 14.46
CA TYR A 116 1.63 20.97 15.87
C TYR A 116 2.61 20.25 16.80
N THR A 117 2.89 18.99 16.50
CA THR A 117 3.76 18.12 17.31
C THR A 117 5.24 18.39 17.12
N GLU A 118 5.66 19.05 16.04
CA GLU A 118 7.03 19.61 15.87
C GLU A 118 7.42 20.57 17.00
N ARG A 119 6.44 21.24 17.63
CA ARG A 119 6.67 22.13 18.77
C ARG A 119 6.83 21.40 20.10
N LEU A 120 6.61 20.08 20.11
CA LEU A 120 6.71 19.23 21.28
C LEU A 120 8.00 18.41 21.20
N ASN A 121 8.79 18.42 22.27
CA ASN A 121 10.05 17.69 22.31
C ASN A 121 9.79 16.19 22.53
N MET A 122 9.47 15.45 21.46
CA MET A 122 9.09 14.04 21.47
C MET A 122 9.89 13.24 20.43
N SER A 123 10.03 11.93 20.64
CA SER A 123 10.63 11.02 19.66
C SER A 123 9.86 11.03 18.34
N GLU A 124 10.57 10.93 17.22
CA GLU A 124 9.98 10.94 15.87
C GLU A 124 8.92 9.85 15.68
N ALA A 125 9.17 8.64 16.22
CA ALA A 125 8.21 7.55 16.17
C ALA A 125 6.90 7.89 16.90
N THR A 126 6.99 8.51 18.08
CA THR A 126 5.82 8.93 18.86
C THR A 126 5.08 10.08 18.16
N ARG A 127 5.82 11.03 17.58
CA ARG A 127 5.27 12.14 16.80
C ARG A 127 4.44 11.65 15.62
N VAL A 128 5.03 10.77 14.80
CA VAL A 128 4.37 10.18 13.63
C VAL A 128 3.19 9.31 14.06
N GLY A 129 3.33 8.54 15.14
CA GLY A 129 2.25 7.73 15.71
C GLY A 129 1.04 8.56 16.14
N ILE A 130 1.26 9.65 16.89
CA ILE A 130 0.20 10.57 17.32
C ILE A 130 -0.45 11.24 16.10
N ALA A 131 0.35 11.74 15.16
CA ALA A 131 -0.16 12.41 13.97
C ALA A 131 -1.05 11.48 13.14
N ASN A 132 -0.61 10.24 12.88
CA ASN A 132 -1.41 9.25 12.15
C ASN A 132 -2.68 8.86 12.92
N GLY A 133 -2.59 8.67 14.25
CA GLY A 133 -3.74 8.31 15.09
C GLY A 133 -4.82 9.39 15.09
N VAL A 134 -4.42 10.64 15.35
CA VAL A 134 -5.35 11.78 15.36
C VAL A 134 -5.90 12.05 13.97
N ALA A 135 -5.06 11.99 12.93
CA ALA A 135 -5.51 12.17 11.55
C ALA A 135 -6.52 11.10 11.13
N GLY A 136 -6.29 9.83 11.51
CA GLY A 136 -7.24 8.75 11.25
C GLY A 136 -8.58 8.96 11.95
N MET A 137 -8.57 9.44 13.20
CA MET A 137 -9.80 9.75 13.95
C MET A 137 -10.57 10.93 13.36
N LEU A 138 -9.89 12.04 13.03
CA LEU A 138 -10.52 13.21 12.44
C LEU A 138 -11.06 12.91 11.05
N SER A 139 -10.27 12.23 10.21
CA SER A 139 -10.71 11.77 8.89
C SER A 139 -11.95 10.89 8.98
N ASN A 140 -12.00 9.97 9.96
CA ASN A 140 -13.17 9.13 10.16
C ASN A 140 -14.42 9.96 10.52
N LEU A 141 -14.31 10.95 11.41
CA LEU A 141 -15.44 11.80 11.80
C LEU A 141 -15.98 12.63 10.62
N VAL A 142 -15.08 13.23 9.83
CA VAL A 142 -15.45 13.98 8.62
C VAL A 142 -16.09 13.06 7.59
N SER A 143 -15.51 11.87 7.39
CA SER A 143 -16.03 10.87 6.47
C SER A 143 -17.41 10.37 6.91
N CYS A 144 -17.63 10.15 8.21
CA CYS A 144 -18.92 9.74 8.76
C CYS A 144 -20.03 10.75 8.44
N ALA A 145 -19.73 12.06 8.38
CA ALA A 145 -20.73 13.07 8.04
C ALA A 145 -21.33 12.84 6.64
N TYR A 146 -20.54 12.30 5.72
CA TYR A 146 -20.98 11.95 4.38
C TYR A 146 -21.51 10.51 4.28
N PHE A 147 -20.77 9.55 4.85
CA PHE A 147 -21.08 8.13 4.70
C PHE A 147 -22.33 7.71 5.49
N VAL A 148 -22.64 8.33 6.63
CA VAL A 148 -23.80 7.89 7.45
C VAL A 148 -25.13 8.07 6.70
N PRO A 149 -25.46 9.23 6.09
CA PRO A 149 -26.65 9.37 5.25
C PRO A 149 -26.70 8.39 4.07
N LEU A 150 -25.55 8.13 3.46
CA LEU A 150 -25.43 7.17 2.36
C LEU A 150 -25.73 5.74 2.84
N GLU A 151 -25.12 5.34 3.97
CA GLU A 151 -25.33 4.03 4.61
C GLU A 151 -26.80 3.83 5.00
N VAL A 152 -27.44 4.82 5.64
CA VAL A 152 -28.87 4.76 6.01
C VAL A 152 -29.73 4.53 4.78
N THR A 153 -29.43 5.24 3.68
CA THR A 153 -30.13 5.06 2.40
C THR A 153 -29.96 3.65 1.85
N CYS A 154 -28.71 3.16 1.77
CA CYS A 154 -28.39 1.84 1.27
C CYS A 154 -29.03 0.73 2.10
N GLN A 155 -28.91 0.78 3.43
CA GLN A 155 -29.44 -0.26 4.30
C GLN A 155 -30.96 -0.35 4.23
N ARG A 156 -31.67 0.78 4.15
CA ARG A 156 -33.12 0.82 3.95
C ARG A 156 -33.55 0.23 2.61
N LEU A 157 -32.75 0.36 1.56
CA LEU A 157 -32.96 -0.36 0.30
C LEU A 157 -32.70 -1.87 0.44
N MET A 158 -31.68 -2.28 1.18
CA MET A 158 -31.29 -3.70 1.34
C MET A 158 -32.33 -4.54 2.09
N VAL A 159 -33.06 -3.93 3.04
CA VAL A 159 -34.02 -4.63 3.90
C VAL A 159 -35.45 -4.67 3.39
N GLN A 160 -35.73 -4.04 2.24
CA GLN A 160 -37.07 -4.05 1.67
C GLN A 160 -37.59 -5.49 1.49
N GLY A 161 -38.86 -5.70 1.84
CA GLY A 161 -39.51 -7.01 1.82
C GLY A 161 -39.52 -7.71 3.18
N LEU A 162 -38.89 -7.13 4.21
CA LEU A 162 -39.05 -7.58 5.60
C LEU A 162 -40.28 -6.96 6.27
N PRO A 163 -40.94 -7.66 7.21
CA PRO A 163 -42.03 -7.10 8.01
C PRO A 163 -41.60 -5.81 8.72
N GLY A 164 -42.43 -4.77 8.67
CA GLY A 164 -42.15 -3.48 9.31
C GLY A 164 -41.18 -2.57 8.53
N THR A 165 -40.80 -2.92 7.30
CA THR A 165 -39.99 -2.04 6.43
C THR A 165 -40.85 -1.30 5.42
N THR A 166 -40.51 -0.04 5.14
CA THR A 166 -41.20 0.75 4.12
C THR A 166 -40.67 0.46 2.71
N PHE A 167 -41.58 0.16 1.79
CA PHE A 167 -41.23 0.02 0.37
C PHE A 167 -40.79 1.37 -0.21
N CYS A 168 -39.66 1.41 -0.92
CA CYS A 168 -39.14 2.63 -1.55
C CYS A 168 -38.70 2.38 -2.99
N ASN A 169 -39.05 3.30 -3.89
CA ASN A 169 -38.78 3.17 -5.33
C ASN A 169 -37.33 3.49 -5.72
N GLY A 170 -36.53 4.03 -4.79
CA GLY A 170 -35.13 4.39 -5.05
C GLY A 170 -34.50 5.19 -3.91
N PRO A 171 -33.22 5.58 -4.03
CA PRO A 171 -32.49 6.26 -2.97
C PRO A 171 -33.11 7.62 -2.60
N PHE A 172 -33.53 8.42 -3.59
CA PHE A 172 -34.17 9.71 -3.32
C PHE A 172 -35.54 9.58 -2.62
N ASP A 173 -36.28 8.52 -2.91
CA ASP A 173 -37.54 8.22 -2.23
C ASP A 173 -37.29 7.83 -0.76
N VAL A 174 -36.24 7.05 -0.48
CA VAL A 174 -35.80 6.76 0.89
C VAL A 174 -35.47 8.04 1.64
N VAL A 175 -34.61 8.92 1.07
CA VAL A 175 -34.24 10.19 1.71
C VAL A 175 -35.47 11.05 1.98
N ARG A 176 -36.38 11.16 1.00
CA ARG A 176 -37.62 11.93 1.15
C ARG A 176 -38.50 11.38 2.27
N LYS A 177 -38.71 10.05 2.33
CA LYS A 177 -39.54 9.40 3.37
C LYS A 177 -38.93 9.57 4.76
N VAL A 178 -37.62 9.37 4.90
CA VAL A 178 -36.91 9.54 6.17
C VAL A 178 -36.97 10.98 6.63
N ILE A 179 -36.69 11.96 5.77
CA ILE A 179 -36.76 13.39 6.14
C ILE A 179 -38.20 13.78 6.52
N LYS A 180 -39.21 13.31 5.77
CA LYS A 180 -40.62 13.63 6.06
C LYS A 180 -41.05 13.10 7.43
N ALA A 181 -40.54 11.94 7.84
CA ALA A 181 -41.06 11.24 9.00
C ALA A 181 -40.17 11.37 10.26
N GLU A 182 -38.86 11.51 10.11
CA GLU A 182 -37.88 11.64 11.21
C GLU A 182 -37.15 13.00 11.22
N GLY A 183 -37.31 13.82 10.18
CA GLY A 183 -36.54 15.03 9.95
C GLY A 183 -35.11 14.74 9.48
N PHE A 184 -34.32 15.81 9.33
CA PHE A 184 -32.93 15.69 8.85
C PHE A 184 -32.04 14.81 9.75
N ARG A 185 -32.33 14.78 11.06
CA ARG A 185 -31.61 13.94 12.03
C ARG A 185 -31.80 12.43 11.78
N GLY A 186 -32.88 12.01 11.12
CA GLY A 186 -33.10 10.60 10.75
C GLY A 186 -32.02 10.05 9.81
N MET A 187 -31.46 10.91 8.95
CA MET A 187 -30.36 10.53 8.04
C MET A 187 -29.03 10.27 8.77
N TYR A 188 -28.88 10.76 9.99
CA TYR A 188 -27.66 10.62 10.81
C TYR A 188 -27.83 9.60 11.94
N ARG A 189 -28.85 8.74 11.81
CA ARG A 189 -29.14 7.73 12.82
C ARG A 189 -27.98 6.74 12.91
N GLY A 190 -27.55 6.46 14.13
CA GLY A 190 -26.37 5.63 14.38
C GLY A 190 -25.02 6.29 14.15
N PHE A 191 -24.94 7.61 13.87
CA PHE A 191 -23.66 8.32 13.66
C PHE A 191 -22.61 8.01 14.74
N GLY A 192 -22.97 8.12 16.01
CA GLY A 192 -22.05 7.83 17.12
C GLY A 192 -21.57 6.38 17.13
N LEU A 193 -22.47 5.43 16.84
CA LEU A 193 -22.10 4.02 16.71
C LEU A 193 -21.23 3.77 15.48
N THR A 194 -21.48 4.45 14.35
CA THR A 194 -20.61 4.38 13.17
C THR A 194 -19.20 4.88 13.49
N ALA A 195 -19.08 6.04 14.13
CA ALA A 195 -17.79 6.61 14.49
C ALA A 195 -16.98 5.68 15.42
N VAL A 196 -17.65 5.12 16.44
CA VAL A 196 -17.02 4.21 17.43
C VAL A 196 -16.78 2.81 16.87
N THR A 197 -17.51 2.39 15.83
CA THR A 197 -17.27 1.08 15.21
C THR A 197 -16.15 1.13 14.17
N GLN A 198 -16.08 2.15 13.33
CA GLN A 198 -15.16 2.15 12.18
C GLN A 198 -13.69 2.27 12.60
N SER A 199 -13.29 3.31 13.36
CA SER A 199 -11.86 3.49 13.71
C SER A 199 -11.29 2.37 14.59
N PRO A 200 -11.96 1.93 15.68
CA PRO A 200 -11.48 0.80 16.47
C PRO A 200 -11.51 -0.53 15.71
N ALA A 201 -12.50 -0.76 14.84
CA ALA A 201 -12.53 -1.99 14.03
C ALA A 201 -11.36 -2.05 13.04
N SER A 202 -10.99 -0.92 12.44
CA SER A 202 -9.83 -0.82 11.55
C SER A 202 -8.53 -1.05 12.30
N ALA A 203 -8.35 -0.42 13.47
CA ALA A 203 -7.17 -0.63 14.31
C ALA A 203 -7.03 -2.10 14.75
N LEU A 204 -8.16 -2.71 15.17
CA LEU A 204 -8.23 -4.11 15.56
C LEU A 204 -7.92 -5.04 14.38
N TRP A 205 -8.42 -4.72 13.18
CA TRP A 205 -8.16 -5.52 11.98
C TRP A 205 -6.68 -5.46 11.60
N TRP A 206 -6.10 -4.27 11.48
CA TRP A 206 -4.67 -4.11 11.12
C TRP A 206 -3.73 -4.68 12.18
N GLY A 207 -4.05 -4.50 13.46
CA GLY A 207 -3.28 -5.09 14.57
C GLY A 207 -3.33 -6.62 14.55
N ALA A 208 -4.53 -7.20 14.39
CA ALA A 208 -4.69 -8.65 14.28
C ALA A 208 -4.04 -9.21 13.01
N TYR A 209 -4.11 -8.48 11.89
CA TYR A 209 -3.47 -8.83 10.62
C TYR A 209 -1.96 -8.90 10.76
N GLY A 210 -1.33 -7.84 11.30
CA GLY A 210 0.11 -7.80 11.51
C GLY A 210 0.61 -8.89 12.47
N ALA A 211 -0.12 -9.11 13.57
CA ALA A 211 0.19 -10.19 14.51
C ALA A 211 0.09 -11.58 13.85
N ALA A 212 -0.98 -11.82 13.06
CA ALA A 212 -1.16 -13.07 12.36
C ALA A 212 -0.07 -13.30 11.30
N GLN A 213 0.28 -12.29 10.50
CA GLN A 213 1.38 -12.40 9.54
C GLN A 213 2.69 -12.76 10.23
N HIS A 214 3.03 -12.06 11.31
CA HIS A 214 4.27 -12.29 12.04
C HIS A 214 4.35 -13.71 12.64
N ILE A 215 3.23 -14.23 13.18
CA ILE A 215 3.16 -15.61 13.69
C ILE A 215 3.33 -16.62 12.55
N ILE A 216 2.64 -16.42 11.42
CA ILE A 216 2.66 -17.36 10.29
C ILE A 216 4.05 -17.39 9.64
N TRP A 217 4.66 -16.23 9.39
CA TRP A 217 6.02 -16.16 8.82
C TRP A 217 7.05 -16.87 9.70
N ARG A 218 6.99 -16.66 11.02
CA ARG A 218 7.84 -17.39 11.98
C ARG A 218 7.59 -18.90 11.96
N SER A 219 6.34 -19.33 11.81
CA SER A 219 5.99 -20.76 11.72
C SER A 219 6.50 -21.43 10.43
N LEU A 220 6.67 -20.65 9.36
CA LEU A 220 7.22 -21.09 8.08
C LEU A 220 8.76 -21.04 8.04
N GLY A 221 9.43 -20.67 9.13
CA GLY A 221 10.89 -20.61 9.23
C GLY A 221 11.51 -19.32 8.68
N TYR A 222 10.70 -18.35 8.27
CA TYR A 222 11.19 -17.02 7.90
C TYR A 222 11.45 -16.22 9.18
N ILE A 223 12.71 -16.23 9.61
CA ILE A 223 13.27 -15.40 10.69
C ILE A 223 14.10 -14.30 10.03
N ASP A 224 14.18 -13.12 10.65
CA ASP A 224 14.69 -11.82 10.13
C ASP A 224 16.08 -11.82 9.44
N ASN A 225 16.76 -12.97 9.26
CA ASN A 225 18.11 -13.14 8.70
C ASN A 225 18.20 -14.09 7.47
N MET A 226 17.11 -14.42 6.78
CA MET A 226 17.15 -15.31 5.59
C MET A 226 17.12 -14.53 4.26
N GLU A 227 18.08 -14.79 3.37
CA GLU A 227 18.13 -14.26 1.99
C GLU A 227 17.11 -14.90 1.04
N GLN A 228 16.41 -15.96 1.46
CA GLN A 228 15.40 -16.63 0.63
C GLN A 228 14.12 -15.78 0.52
N LYS A 229 13.86 -15.27 -0.69
CA LYS A 229 12.59 -14.62 -1.01
C LYS A 229 11.46 -15.66 -0.98
N PRO A 230 10.35 -15.41 -0.27
CA PRO A 230 9.20 -16.31 -0.27
C PRO A 230 8.59 -16.42 -1.67
N SER A 231 8.09 -17.61 -2.01
CA SER A 231 7.40 -17.81 -3.29
C SER A 231 6.11 -17.00 -3.37
N HIS A 232 5.64 -16.72 -4.58
CA HIS A 232 4.38 -16.00 -4.79
C HIS A 232 3.18 -16.73 -4.15
N MET A 233 3.18 -18.07 -4.17
CA MET A 233 2.10 -18.85 -3.53
C MET A 233 2.15 -18.75 -2.00
N GLU A 234 3.35 -18.80 -1.40
CA GLU A 234 3.51 -18.59 0.04
C GLU A 234 3.04 -17.20 0.44
N MET A 235 3.47 -16.15 -0.26
CA MET A 235 3.03 -14.77 -0.01
C MET A 235 1.51 -14.64 0.00
N VAL A 236 0.85 -15.11 -1.07
CA VAL A 236 -0.62 -15.06 -1.19
C VAL A 236 -1.31 -15.87 -0.09
N SER A 237 -0.79 -17.05 0.24
CA SER A 237 -1.36 -17.91 1.29
C SER A 237 -1.27 -17.31 2.69
N VAL A 238 -0.12 -16.69 3.03
CA VAL A 238 0.09 -16.03 4.32
C VAL A 238 -0.82 -14.82 4.43
N GLN A 239 -0.89 -14.01 3.38
CA GLN A 239 -1.78 -12.85 3.32
C GLN A 239 -3.26 -13.23 3.45
N ALA A 240 -3.71 -14.26 2.75
CA ALA A 240 -5.08 -14.75 2.84
C ALA A 240 -5.40 -15.28 4.25
N THR A 241 -4.50 -16.09 4.83
CA THR A 241 -4.69 -16.68 6.17
C THR A 241 -4.70 -15.60 7.25
N ALA A 242 -3.75 -14.65 7.20
CA ALA A 242 -3.72 -13.51 8.10
C ALA A 242 -4.97 -12.63 7.94
N GLY A 243 -5.42 -12.39 6.71
CA GLY A 243 -6.63 -11.64 6.41
C GLY A 243 -7.90 -12.28 7.00
N MET A 244 -8.01 -13.62 6.93
CA MET A 244 -9.11 -14.36 7.55
C MET A 244 -9.07 -14.29 9.09
N LEU A 245 -7.89 -14.45 9.70
CA LEU A 245 -7.73 -14.37 11.17
C LEU A 245 -8.04 -12.96 11.69
N ALA A 246 -7.57 -11.94 10.99
CA ALA A 246 -7.90 -10.54 11.28
C ALA A 246 -9.39 -10.25 11.10
N GLY A 247 -9.98 -10.76 10.02
CA GLY A 247 -11.41 -10.68 9.74
C GLY A 247 -12.25 -11.34 10.83
N ALA A 248 -11.85 -12.52 11.30
CA ALA A 248 -12.50 -13.23 12.41
C ALA A 248 -12.44 -12.43 13.71
N CYS A 249 -11.23 -12.03 14.12
CA CYS A 249 -11.00 -11.29 15.36
C CYS A 249 -11.80 -9.98 15.38
N SER A 250 -11.68 -9.18 14.31
CA SER A 250 -12.42 -7.93 14.17
C SER A 250 -13.93 -8.17 14.18
N SER A 251 -14.42 -9.16 13.43
CA SER A 251 -15.86 -9.47 13.39
C SER A 251 -16.42 -9.87 14.75
N VAL A 252 -15.73 -10.72 15.52
CA VAL A 252 -16.24 -11.18 16.83
C VAL A 252 -16.45 -10.02 17.80
N ILE A 253 -15.53 -9.05 17.81
CA ILE A 253 -15.58 -7.91 18.72
C ILE A 253 -16.58 -6.85 18.23
N THR A 254 -16.68 -6.64 16.92
CA THR A 254 -17.43 -5.49 16.36
C THR A 254 -18.83 -5.85 15.89
N THR A 255 -19.22 -7.14 15.87
CA THR A 255 -20.57 -7.58 15.48
C THR A 255 -21.67 -7.07 16.42
N PRO A 256 -21.53 -7.12 17.76
CA PRO A 256 -22.58 -6.62 18.64
C PRO A 256 -22.94 -5.15 18.40
N LEU A 257 -21.93 -4.29 18.24
CA LEU A 257 -22.14 -2.86 17.99
C LEU A 257 -22.77 -2.59 16.63
N ASP A 258 -22.33 -3.32 15.60
CA ASP A 258 -22.88 -3.21 14.25
C ASP A 258 -24.31 -3.73 14.15
N THR A 259 -24.66 -4.82 14.83
CA THR A 259 -26.05 -5.30 14.86
C THR A 259 -26.99 -4.25 15.47
N VAL A 260 -26.58 -3.61 16.58
CA VAL A 260 -27.33 -2.51 17.18
C VAL A 260 -27.40 -1.31 16.25
N LYS A 261 -26.28 -0.95 15.60
CA LYS A 261 -26.21 0.14 14.60
C LYS A 261 -27.15 -0.11 13.43
N THR A 262 -27.10 -1.28 12.79
CA THR A 262 -27.92 -1.62 11.61
C THR A 262 -29.41 -1.58 11.95
N ARG A 263 -29.82 -2.15 13.09
CA ARG A 263 -31.22 -2.02 13.55
C ARG A 263 -31.60 -0.57 13.80
N LEU A 264 -30.71 0.20 14.43
CA LEU A 264 -30.95 1.60 14.67
C LEU A 264 -31.08 2.36 13.34
N GLN A 265 -30.31 2.07 12.30
CA GLN A 265 -30.37 2.79 11.02
C GLN A 265 -31.60 2.42 10.17
N VAL A 266 -32.15 1.23 10.34
CA VAL A 266 -33.19 0.67 9.47
C VAL A 266 -34.59 0.66 10.07
N MET A 267 -34.73 0.40 11.38
CA MET A 267 -36.06 0.14 11.96
C MET A 267 -36.93 1.41 11.93
N ASP A 268 -38.01 1.30 11.16
CA ASP A 268 -39.10 2.26 11.01
C ASP A 268 -40.10 2.07 12.15
N ASP A 269 -39.83 2.67 13.30
CA ASP A 269 -40.78 2.66 14.42
C ASP A 269 -41.73 3.87 14.27
N TYR A 270 -42.48 3.91 13.15
CA TYR A 270 -43.49 4.95 12.89
C TYR A 270 -44.67 4.77 13.87
N GLY A 271 -44.52 5.30 15.08
CA GLY A 271 -45.59 5.39 16.07
C GLY A 271 -45.18 5.11 17.52
N VAL A 272 -44.07 4.40 17.78
CA VAL A 272 -43.69 3.95 19.15
C VAL A 272 -42.51 4.76 19.73
N GLY A 273 -42.29 5.97 19.20
CA GLY A 273 -41.24 6.89 19.64
C GLY A 273 -39.87 6.61 19.01
N ARG A 274 -38.97 7.61 19.09
CA ARG A 274 -37.64 7.56 18.45
C ARG A 274 -36.83 6.35 18.96
N PRO A 275 -36.29 5.53 18.05
CA PRO A 275 -35.44 4.42 18.45
C PRO A 275 -34.15 4.93 19.10
N SER A 276 -33.81 4.32 20.23
CA SER A 276 -32.62 4.65 21.02
C SER A 276 -31.76 3.40 21.13
N VAL A 277 -30.44 3.58 21.23
CA VAL A 277 -29.47 2.50 21.45
C VAL A 277 -29.91 1.60 22.60
N VAL A 278 -30.39 2.18 23.70
CA VAL A 278 -30.87 1.43 24.88
C VAL A 278 -32.13 0.64 24.56
N LYS A 279 -33.10 1.24 23.84
CA LYS A 279 -34.34 0.57 23.43
C LYS A 279 -34.02 -0.62 22.52
N THR A 280 -33.21 -0.41 21.47
CA THR A 280 -32.80 -1.45 20.53
C THR A 280 -32.04 -2.58 21.21
N THR A 281 -31.14 -2.26 22.13
CA THR A 281 -30.37 -3.25 22.93
C THR A 281 -31.30 -4.09 23.81
N LYS A 282 -32.25 -3.46 24.51
CA LYS A 282 -33.26 -4.17 25.32
C LYS A 282 -34.16 -5.05 24.47
N THR A 283 -34.59 -4.58 23.31
CA THR A 283 -35.41 -5.36 22.36
C THR A 283 -34.64 -6.58 21.86
N LEU A 284 -33.37 -6.43 21.45
CA LEU A 284 -32.52 -7.55 21.03
C LEU A 284 -32.35 -8.60 22.13
N LEU A 285 -32.08 -8.15 23.35
CA LEU A 285 -31.91 -9.04 24.50
C LEU A 285 -33.22 -9.78 24.84
N LYS A 286 -34.38 -9.13 24.65
CA LYS A 286 -35.69 -9.74 24.88
C LYS A 286 -36.08 -10.75 23.79
N GLU A 287 -35.71 -10.51 22.54
CA GLU A 287 -36.02 -11.40 21.40
C GLU A 287 -35.18 -12.68 21.42
N ASP A 288 -33.84 -12.55 21.48
CA ASP A 288 -32.90 -13.67 21.24
C ASP A 288 -31.81 -13.80 22.33
N GLY A 289 -31.89 -13.01 23.40
CA GLY A 289 -30.82 -12.91 24.40
C GLY A 289 -29.50 -12.45 23.78
N TRP A 290 -28.39 -12.99 24.28
CA TRP A 290 -27.05 -12.64 23.82
C TRP A 290 -26.75 -13.06 22.37
N ARG A 291 -27.45 -14.09 21.86
CA ARG A 291 -27.28 -14.55 20.46
C ARG A 291 -27.81 -13.52 19.46
N GLY A 292 -28.77 -12.68 19.87
CA GLY A 292 -29.33 -11.60 19.05
C GLY A 292 -28.27 -10.61 18.56
N PHE A 293 -27.24 -10.33 19.37
CA PHE A 293 -26.15 -9.41 19.02
C PHE A 293 -25.24 -9.95 17.91
N TYR A 294 -25.22 -11.26 17.69
CA TYR A 294 -24.41 -11.94 16.68
C TYR A 294 -25.23 -12.36 15.44
N ARG A 295 -26.46 -11.87 15.30
CA ARG A 295 -27.25 -12.05 14.07
C ARG A 295 -26.45 -11.53 12.86
N GLY A 296 -26.38 -12.32 11.80
CA GLY A 296 -25.62 -11.97 10.59
C GLY A 296 -24.09 -12.10 10.71
N PHE A 297 -23.55 -12.68 11.80
CA PHE A 297 -22.10 -12.89 11.98
C PHE A 297 -21.46 -13.65 10.82
N GLY A 298 -22.06 -14.76 10.37
CA GLY A 298 -21.50 -15.58 9.27
C GLY A 298 -21.28 -14.80 7.97
N PRO A 299 -22.33 -14.15 7.41
CA PRO A 299 -22.18 -13.27 6.26
C PRO A 299 -21.20 -12.11 6.47
N ARG A 300 -21.14 -11.53 7.68
CA ARG A 300 -20.17 -10.48 8.01
C ARG A 300 -18.74 -11.00 7.99
N PHE A 301 -18.48 -12.12 8.66
CA PHE A 301 -17.17 -12.75 8.68
C PHE A 301 -16.70 -13.07 7.26
N LEU A 302 -17.59 -13.65 6.43
CA LEU A 302 -17.28 -13.91 5.02
C LEU A 302 -16.95 -12.63 4.27
N ASN A 303 -17.73 -11.55 4.46
CA ASN A 303 -17.49 -10.26 3.83
C ASN A 303 -16.13 -9.66 4.24
N MET A 304 -15.81 -9.61 5.53
CA MET A 304 -14.53 -9.06 6.04
C MET A 304 -13.32 -9.90 5.62
N SER A 305 -13.45 -11.23 5.62
CA SER A 305 -12.39 -12.14 5.17
C SER A 305 -12.12 -12.00 3.67
N LEU A 306 -13.17 -11.96 2.85
CA LEU A 306 -13.01 -11.77 1.40
C LEU A 306 -12.51 -10.37 1.06
N TYR A 307 -12.94 -9.33 1.79
CA TYR A 307 -12.49 -7.96 1.56
C TYR A 307 -10.96 -7.83 1.68
N GLY A 308 -10.36 -8.39 2.74
CA GLY A 308 -8.91 -8.38 2.95
C GLY A 308 -8.13 -9.05 1.82
N THR A 309 -8.50 -10.29 1.46
CA THR A 309 -7.83 -11.05 0.39
C THR A 309 -8.01 -10.41 -0.98
N THR A 310 -9.24 -9.98 -1.30
CA THR A 310 -9.53 -9.38 -2.61
C THR A 310 -8.91 -8.00 -2.78
N MET A 311 -8.73 -7.23 -1.71
CA MET A 311 -8.04 -5.94 -1.76
C MET A 311 -6.57 -6.11 -2.20
N ILE A 312 -5.89 -7.13 -1.67
CA ILE A 312 -4.49 -7.39 -2.01
C ILE A 312 -4.37 -7.85 -3.47
N VAL A 313 -5.19 -8.82 -3.89
CA VAL A 313 -5.21 -9.27 -5.30
C VAL A 313 -5.56 -8.12 -6.25
N THR A 314 -6.53 -7.28 -5.88
CA THR A 314 -6.91 -6.10 -6.66
C THR A 314 -5.74 -5.11 -6.76
N TYR A 315 -5.03 -4.88 -5.65
CA TYR A 315 -3.83 -4.05 -5.65
C TYR A 315 -2.74 -4.59 -6.59
N GLU A 316 -2.47 -5.90 -6.56
CA GLU A 316 -1.50 -6.54 -7.45
C GLU A 316 -1.90 -6.44 -8.92
N LEU A 317 -3.18 -6.66 -9.24
CA LEU A 317 -3.70 -6.52 -10.59
C LEU A 317 -3.61 -5.08 -11.10
N ILE A 318 -3.97 -4.09 -10.27
CA ILE A 318 -3.84 -2.67 -10.61
C ILE A 318 -2.36 -2.33 -10.85
N ARG A 319 -1.46 -2.74 -9.94
CA ARG A 319 -0.02 -2.52 -10.05
C ARG A 319 0.51 -3.09 -11.37
N ASN A 320 0.22 -4.36 -11.65
CA ASN A 320 0.72 -5.04 -12.84
C ASN A 320 0.16 -4.42 -14.14
N ALA A 321 -1.09 -3.95 -14.13
CA ALA A 321 -1.72 -3.35 -15.30
C ALA A 321 -1.32 -1.89 -15.57
N CYS A 322 -0.85 -1.16 -14.55
CA CYS A 322 -0.61 0.29 -14.62
C CYS A 322 0.88 0.67 -14.60
N CYS A 323 1.78 -0.23 -14.23
CA CYS A 323 3.21 0.00 -14.32
C CYS A 323 3.66 0.15 -15.78
N TYR A 324 4.40 1.22 -16.08
CA TYR A 324 5.05 1.38 -17.37
C TYR A 324 6.16 0.33 -17.54
N ASP A 325 6.10 -0.44 -18.63
CA ASP A 325 7.15 -1.40 -18.99
C ASP A 325 8.35 -0.63 -19.55
N ALA A 326 9.29 -0.28 -18.67
CA ALA A 326 10.50 0.47 -19.01
C ALA A 326 11.48 -0.34 -19.89
N THR A 327 11.20 -1.61 -20.19
CA THR A 327 12.04 -2.45 -21.06
C THR A 327 12.00 -2.06 -22.54
N LYS A 328 11.08 -1.16 -22.96
CA LYS A 328 10.89 -0.79 -24.38
C LYS A 328 11.60 0.48 -24.87
N LYS A 329 12.40 1.16 -24.04
CA LYS A 329 13.34 2.18 -24.52
C LYS A 329 14.76 1.67 -24.30
N GLU A 330 15.28 0.95 -25.30
CA GLU A 330 16.71 0.65 -25.38
C GLU A 330 17.50 1.95 -25.27
N MET A 331 18.33 2.08 -24.24
CA MET A 331 19.53 2.89 -24.39
C MET A 331 20.48 2.13 -25.30
N PRO A 332 21.15 2.79 -26.27
CA PRO A 332 22.31 2.21 -26.91
C PRO A 332 23.47 2.25 -25.90
N VAL A 333 23.46 1.36 -24.90
CA VAL A 333 24.68 1.02 -24.18
C VAL A 333 25.34 -0.07 -25.02
N VAL A 334 26.29 0.33 -25.86
CA VAL A 334 27.16 -0.62 -26.52
C VAL A 334 28.13 -1.12 -25.45
N MET A 335 27.79 -2.22 -24.77
CA MET A 335 28.77 -2.98 -24.00
C MET A 335 29.64 -3.73 -25.01
N VAL A 336 30.74 -3.11 -25.44
CA VAL A 336 31.81 -3.81 -26.15
C VAL A 336 32.65 -4.49 -25.09
N GLY A 337 32.89 -5.79 -25.21
CA GLY A 337 34.01 -6.47 -24.56
C GLY A 337 33.76 -7.30 -23.30
N LEU A 338 32.52 -7.47 -22.83
CA LEU A 338 32.23 -8.46 -21.79
C LEU A 338 31.97 -9.83 -22.43
N ASP A 339 32.88 -10.77 -22.20
CA ASP A 339 32.74 -12.17 -22.62
C ASP A 339 31.50 -12.78 -21.93
N ALA A 340 30.44 -13.00 -22.71
CA ALA A 340 29.10 -13.39 -22.26
C ALA A 340 29.02 -14.86 -21.76
N THR A 341 30.14 -15.44 -21.34
CA THR A 341 30.26 -16.86 -20.97
C THR A 341 30.32 -17.10 -19.46
N LYS A 342 30.50 -16.06 -18.62
CA LYS A 342 30.49 -16.18 -17.15
C LYS A 342 29.20 -15.63 -16.54
N LYS A 343 28.45 -16.49 -15.84
CA LYS A 343 27.15 -16.20 -15.22
C LYS A 343 27.19 -15.30 -13.98
N GLU A 344 28.37 -15.08 -13.39
CA GLU A 344 28.54 -14.21 -12.21
C GLU A 344 29.82 -13.38 -12.39
N MET A 345 29.71 -12.05 -12.38
CA MET A 345 30.84 -11.13 -12.51
C MET A 345 30.74 -9.98 -11.51
N ARG A 346 31.67 -9.90 -10.57
CA ARG A 346 31.80 -8.76 -9.65
C ARG A 346 32.31 -7.55 -10.41
N VAL A 347 31.38 -6.71 -10.83
CA VAL A 347 31.65 -5.40 -11.42
C VAL A 347 31.51 -4.32 -10.35
N VAL A 348 32.48 -3.41 -10.25
CA VAL A 348 32.48 -2.28 -9.30
C VAL A 348 32.28 -0.98 -10.08
N MET A 349 31.37 -0.12 -9.64
CA MET A 349 31.18 1.23 -10.20
C MET A 349 31.78 2.28 -9.26
N VAL A 350 32.65 3.15 -9.78
CA VAL A 350 33.32 4.22 -9.03
C VAL A 350 33.26 5.55 -9.79
N GLY A 351 33.51 6.65 -9.10
CA GLY A 351 33.50 8.00 -9.67
C GLY A 351 33.34 9.05 -8.56
N PHE A 352 33.63 10.31 -8.88
CA PHE A 352 33.58 11.43 -7.93
C PHE A 352 32.18 11.71 -7.39
N ASP A 353 32.06 12.60 -6.39
CA ASP A 353 30.75 13.03 -5.91
C ASP A 353 29.93 13.67 -7.03
N ALA A 354 28.60 13.54 -6.94
CA ALA A 354 27.67 14.18 -7.86
C ALA A 354 27.83 13.85 -9.37
N VAL A 355 28.70 12.90 -9.75
CA VAL A 355 28.82 12.44 -11.16
C VAL A 355 27.61 11.61 -11.61
N GLY A 356 26.72 11.23 -10.67
CA GLY A 356 25.45 10.55 -10.96
C GLY A 356 25.50 9.01 -10.86
N LYS A 357 26.39 8.46 -10.02
CA LYS A 357 26.50 7.00 -9.77
C LYS A 357 25.17 6.41 -9.27
N THR A 358 24.59 6.98 -8.22
CA THR A 358 23.27 6.59 -7.67
C THR A 358 22.18 6.64 -8.72
N THR A 359 22.20 7.68 -9.58
CA THR A 359 21.21 7.86 -10.65
C THR A 359 21.34 6.77 -11.72
N ILE A 360 22.57 6.41 -12.12
CA ILE A 360 22.82 5.30 -13.06
C ILE A 360 22.42 3.97 -12.42
N LEU A 361 22.78 3.75 -11.15
CA LEU A 361 22.41 2.57 -10.37
C LEU A 361 20.89 2.36 -10.37
N TYR A 362 20.14 3.39 -9.97
CA TYR A 362 18.69 3.31 -9.96
C TYR A 362 18.09 3.19 -11.36
N LYS A 363 18.71 3.78 -12.38
CA LYS A 363 18.29 3.55 -13.76
C LYS A 363 18.49 2.11 -14.21
N LEU A 364 19.57 1.45 -13.80
CA LEU A 364 19.83 0.04 -14.12
C LEU A 364 18.91 -0.90 -13.31
N LYS A 365 18.70 -0.61 -12.03
CA LYS A 365 17.89 -1.43 -11.11
C LYS A 365 16.39 -1.27 -11.37
N LEU A 366 15.94 -0.04 -11.60
CA LEU A 366 14.54 0.32 -11.71
C LEU A 366 14.11 0.56 -13.16
N GLY A 367 15.01 0.83 -14.10
CA GLY A 367 14.67 1.14 -15.49
C GLY A 367 14.30 2.61 -15.75
N GLU A 368 14.43 3.50 -14.76
CA GLU A 368 14.07 4.93 -14.87
C GLU A 368 15.01 5.84 -14.05
N ILE A 369 14.99 7.13 -14.36
CA ILE A 369 15.78 8.14 -13.64
C ILE A 369 14.96 8.65 -12.46
N VAL A 370 15.33 8.25 -11.24
CA VAL A 370 14.69 8.74 -9.99
C VAL A 370 15.49 9.93 -9.46
N PRO A 371 14.84 11.01 -8.97
CA PRO A 371 15.53 12.09 -8.27
C PRO A 371 16.23 11.56 -7.01
N THR A 372 17.55 11.66 -6.97
CA THR A 372 18.36 11.15 -5.86
C THR A 372 18.78 12.30 -4.94
N VAL A 373 18.60 12.12 -3.63
CA VAL A 373 19.29 12.96 -2.63
C VAL A 373 20.75 12.52 -2.57
N ALA A 374 21.68 13.46 -2.35
CA ALA A 374 23.10 13.14 -2.22
C ALA A 374 23.32 12.05 -1.16
N THR A 375 24.03 10.98 -1.53
CA THR A 375 24.25 9.83 -0.65
C THR A 375 25.07 10.25 0.57
N ILE A 376 24.47 10.20 1.77
CA ILE A 376 25.18 10.42 3.03
C ILE A 376 25.82 9.09 3.43
N GLY A 377 27.13 8.95 3.22
CA GLY A 377 27.88 7.76 3.59
C GLY A 377 28.10 6.80 2.42
N PHE A 378 27.66 5.55 2.58
CA PHE A 378 28.08 4.42 1.75
C PHE A 378 26.92 3.47 1.50
N ASN A 379 26.65 3.12 0.23
CA ASN A 379 25.59 2.20 -0.16
C ASN A 379 26.14 1.12 -1.12
N VAL A 380 25.84 -0.15 -0.85
CA VAL A 380 26.20 -1.29 -1.72
C VAL A 380 24.94 -1.96 -2.17
N GLU A 381 24.78 -2.01 -3.48
CA GLU A 381 23.60 -2.59 -4.09
C GLU A 381 24.06 -3.59 -5.15
N THR A 382 23.70 -4.86 -4.94
CA THR A 382 23.82 -5.86 -6.00
C THR A 382 22.60 -5.77 -6.90
N VAL A 383 22.83 -5.58 -8.19
CA VAL A 383 21.79 -5.49 -9.21
C VAL A 383 21.98 -6.61 -10.21
N GLU A 384 20.88 -7.23 -10.62
CA GLU A 384 20.84 -8.18 -11.72
C GLU A 384 20.35 -7.45 -12.98
N TYR A 385 21.14 -7.51 -14.04
CA TYR A 385 20.76 -6.97 -15.35
C TYR A 385 21.02 -8.05 -16.39
N LYS A 386 19.93 -8.55 -16.99
CA LYS A 386 19.95 -9.76 -17.81
C LYS A 386 20.48 -10.95 -16.99
N ASP A 387 21.49 -11.67 -17.50
CA ASP A 387 22.10 -12.84 -16.86
C ASP A 387 23.39 -12.50 -16.07
N ILE A 388 23.61 -11.22 -15.73
CA ILE A 388 24.82 -10.75 -15.04
C ILE A 388 24.42 -10.04 -13.74
N SER A 389 24.99 -10.47 -12.62
CA SER A 389 24.96 -9.76 -11.34
C SER A 389 26.12 -8.77 -11.27
N PHE A 390 25.89 -7.53 -10.81
CA PHE A 390 26.95 -6.54 -10.59
C PHE A 390 26.74 -5.84 -9.25
N THR A 391 27.83 -5.54 -8.55
CA THR A 391 27.81 -4.93 -7.22
C THR A 391 28.20 -3.46 -7.35
N VAL A 392 27.22 -2.58 -7.27
CA VAL A 392 27.46 -1.14 -7.36
C VAL A 392 27.79 -0.59 -5.99
N TRP A 393 28.92 0.12 -5.91
CA TRP A 393 29.39 0.79 -4.71
C TRP A 393 29.09 2.28 -4.87
N ASP A 394 27.94 2.71 -4.34
CA ASP A 394 27.57 4.11 -4.33
C ASP A 394 28.11 4.79 -3.06
N ILE A 395 29.29 5.38 -3.23
CA ILE A 395 30.03 6.04 -2.16
C ILE A 395 29.79 7.55 -2.29
N GLY A 396 29.18 8.14 -1.25
CA GLY A 396 28.99 9.58 -1.15
C GLY A 396 30.31 10.32 -0.95
N GLY A 397 30.49 11.47 -1.60
CA GLY A 397 31.80 12.13 -1.69
C GLY A 397 32.09 13.21 -0.63
N TRP A 398 31.62 13.04 0.61
CA TRP A 398 32.03 13.91 1.71
C TRP A 398 33.34 13.45 2.35
N GLY A 399 34.42 14.21 2.12
CA GLY A 399 35.72 14.01 2.77
C GLY A 399 36.54 12.84 2.20
N LYS A 400 37.71 12.58 2.80
CA LYS A 400 38.80 11.67 2.35
C LYS A 400 38.44 10.16 2.18
N ILE A 401 37.19 9.83 1.91
CA ILE A 401 36.61 8.48 1.77
C ILE A 401 37.10 7.77 0.48
N GLU A 402 37.60 8.50 -0.52
CA GLU A 402 38.24 7.96 -1.74
C GLU A 402 39.47 7.06 -1.44
N LEU A 403 40.09 7.24 -0.26
CA LEU A 403 41.18 6.38 0.22
C LEU A 403 40.72 4.97 0.61
N LEU A 404 39.41 4.75 0.78
CA LEU A 404 38.84 3.46 1.16
C LEU A 404 38.51 2.58 -0.06
N TRP A 405 38.48 3.13 -1.29
CA TRP A 405 38.14 2.37 -2.52
C TRP A 405 39.00 1.11 -2.70
N LYS A 406 40.29 1.19 -2.34
CA LYS A 406 41.24 0.07 -2.40
C LYS A 406 40.82 -1.17 -1.61
N HIS A 407 40.02 -1.01 -0.54
CA HIS A 407 39.56 -2.15 0.27
C HIS A 407 38.42 -2.93 -0.39
N TYR A 408 37.89 -2.43 -1.51
CA TYR A 408 36.70 -2.98 -2.16
C TYR A 408 36.98 -3.54 -3.55
N PHE A 409 38.23 -3.54 -4.02
CA PHE A 409 38.59 -4.09 -5.31
C PHE A 409 38.75 -5.62 -5.32
N HIS A 410 38.54 -6.29 -4.18
CA HIS A 410 38.80 -7.72 -4.05
C HIS A 410 37.96 -8.57 -5.03
N ASN A 411 38.64 -9.36 -5.87
CA ASN A 411 38.02 -10.17 -6.93
C ASN A 411 37.16 -9.36 -7.92
N THR A 412 37.47 -8.10 -8.20
CA THR A 412 36.76 -7.30 -9.22
C THR A 412 37.11 -7.78 -10.62
N GLN A 413 36.13 -8.25 -11.40
CA GLN A 413 36.33 -8.62 -12.81
C GLN A 413 36.04 -7.47 -13.78
N GLY A 414 35.26 -6.46 -13.37
CA GLY A 414 34.98 -5.28 -14.19
C GLY A 414 34.91 -3.99 -13.38
N LEU A 415 35.37 -2.88 -13.95
CA LEU A 415 35.36 -1.56 -13.35
C LEU A 415 34.57 -0.59 -14.24
N ILE A 416 33.51 -0.01 -13.70
CA ILE A 416 32.75 1.07 -14.34
C ILE A 416 33.20 2.39 -13.72
N TYR A 417 33.90 3.22 -14.50
CA TYR A 417 34.36 4.55 -14.06
C TYR A 417 33.41 5.63 -14.61
N VAL A 418 32.66 6.28 -13.73
CA VAL A 418 31.66 7.30 -14.09
C VAL A 418 32.28 8.70 -14.00
N VAL A 419 32.15 9.46 -15.10
CA VAL A 419 32.69 10.82 -15.23
C VAL A 419 31.57 11.80 -15.57
N ASP A 420 31.54 12.95 -14.90
CA ASP A 420 30.68 14.06 -15.29
C ASP A 420 31.22 14.70 -16.57
N SER A 421 30.51 14.52 -17.69
CA SER A 421 30.94 15.08 -18.96
C SER A 421 30.79 16.60 -19.05
N ASN A 422 30.02 17.23 -18.16
CA ASN A 422 29.82 18.68 -18.15
C ASN A 422 30.84 19.41 -17.26
N ASP A 423 31.60 18.69 -16.43
CA ASP A 423 32.64 19.24 -15.56
C ASP A 423 34.03 19.11 -16.18
N LYS A 424 34.40 20.13 -16.96
CA LYS A 424 35.67 20.16 -17.70
C LYS A 424 36.90 20.33 -16.80
N ASP A 425 36.72 20.94 -15.63
CA ASP A 425 37.79 21.33 -14.72
C ASP A 425 38.19 20.15 -13.83
N HIS A 426 37.21 19.37 -13.35
CA HIS A 426 37.47 18.14 -12.60
C HIS A 426 37.94 16.96 -13.47
N ALA A 427 37.86 17.04 -14.79
CA ALA A 427 38.29 15.96 -15.69
C ALA A 427 39.76 15.57 -15.51
N VAL A 428 40.63 16.53 -15.16
CA VAL A 428 42.07 16.27 -14.91
C VAL A 428 42.26 15.51 -13.59
N VAL A 429 41.48 15.86 -12.56
CA VAL A 429 41.48 15.14 -11.28
C VAL A 429 40.92 13.72 -11.47
N ALA A 430 39.88 13.59 -12.29
CA ALA A 430 39.31 12.30 -12.67
C ALA A 430 40.30 11.40 -13.43
N ARG A 431 41.13 11.99 -14.29
CA ARG A 431 42.25 11.28 -14.92
C ARG A 431 43.20 10.74 -13.86
N ASP A 432 43.78 11.62 -13.04
CA ASP A 432 44.84 11.22 -12.11
C ASP A 432 44.35 10.13 -11.15
N GLU A 433 43.09 10.23 -10.73
CA GLU A 433 42.45 9.24 -9.87
C GLU A 433 42.15 7.91 -10.59
N LEU A 434 41.65 7.95 -11.84
CA LEU A 434 41.50 6.74 -12.65
C LEU A 434 42.85 6.02 -12.79
N HIS A 435 43.92 6.72 -13.18
CA HIS A 435 45.25 6.12 -13.31
C HIS A 435 45.78 5.61 -11.97
N ARG A 436 45.47 6.27 -10.84
CA ARG A 436 45.78 5.76 -9.49
C ARG A 436 45.08 4.44 -9.20
N ILE A 437 43.77 4.35 -9.44
CA ILE A 437 42.98 3.13 -9.22
C ILE A 437 43.55 1.98 -10.05
N LEU A 438 43.87 2.24 -11.33
CA LEU A 438 44.36 1.20 -12.25
C LEU A 438 45.79 0.72 -11.95
N ASN A 439 46.53 1.44 -11.10
CA ASN A 439 47.84 1.03 -10.62
C ASN A 439 47.78 0.10 -9.39
N GLU A 440 46.61 -0.08 -8.77
CA GLU A 440 46.40 -1.05 -7.69
C GLU A 440 46.33 -2.48 -8.26
N ASP A 441 46.85 -3.48 -7.53
CA ASP A 441 47.04 -4.85 -8.04
C ASP A 441 45.74 -5.55 -8.48
N GLU A 442 44.61 -5.28 -7.81
CA GLU A 442 43.33 -5.95 -8.08
C GLU A 442 42.57 -5.39 -9.30
N PRO A 443 42.29 -4.07 -9.42
CA PRO A 443 41.57 -3.52 -10.57
C PRO A 443 42.44 -3.39 -11.84
N ARG A 444 43.75 -3.68 -11.76
CA ARG A 444 44.68 -3.61 -12.89
C ARG A 444 44.26 -4.48 -14.08
N ASP A 445 43.78 -5.68 -13.78
CA ASP A 445 43.39 -6.70 -14.78
C ASP A 445 41.88 -6.74 -15.07
N ALA A 446 41.09 -5.88 -14.41
CA ALA A 446 39.65 -5.79 -14.61
C ALA A 446 39.30 -5.13 -15.96
N VAL A 447 38.18 -5.56 -16.58
CA VAL A 447 37.62 -4.93 -17.78
C VAL A 447 37.15 -3.51 -17.43
N LEU A 448 37.63 -2.49 -18.16
CA LEU A 448 37.33 -1.08 -17.86
C LEU A 448 36.25 -0.51 -18.78
N LEU A 449 35.12 -0.11 -18.21
CA LEU A 449 34.09 0.70 -18.87
C LEU A 449 34.12 2.13 -18.35
N VAL A 450 34.33 3.12 -19.22
CA VAL A 450 34.19 4.54 -18.86
C VAL A 450 32.82 5.05 -19.27
N VAL A 451 32.03 5.54 -18.30
CA VAL A 451 30.70 6.10 -18.54
C VAL A 451 30.77 7.62 -18.45
N ALA A 452 30.64 8.28 -19.60
CA ALA A 452 30.46 9.72 -19.69
C ALA A 452 29.02 10.11 -19.37
N ASN A 453 28.75 10.51 -18.13
CA ASN A 453 27.40 10.85 -17.67
C ASN A 453 27.06 12.34 -17.91
N LYS A 454 25.77 12.70 -17.85
CA LYS A 454 25.24 14.05 -18.09
C LYS A 454 25.43 14.61 -19.50
N GLN A 455 25.40 13.73 -20.50
CA GLN A 455 25.50 14.08 -21.93
C GLN A 455 24.33 14.93 -22.44
N ASP A 456 23.26 15.06 -21.66
CA ASP A 456 22.11 15.91 -21.90
C ASP A 456 22.37 17.41 -21.62
N LEU A 457 23.47 17.74 -20.93
CA LEU A 457 23.82 19.12 -20.61
C LEU A 457 24.52 19.84 -21.78
N PRO A 458 24.32 21.16 -21.94
CA PRO A 458 24.78 21.90 -23.13
C PRO A 458 26.31 21.97 -23.30
N ASN A 459 27.08 21.81 -22.22
CA ASN A 459 28.55 21.84 -22.27
C ASN A 459 29.19 20.44 -22.12
N ALA A 460 28.40 19.37 -22.31
CA ALA A 460 28.90 18.00 -22.21
C ALA A 460 30.02 17.72 -23.21
N MET A 461 31.14 17.22 -22.69
CA MET A 461 32.28 16.76 -23.46
C MET A 461 31.89 15.54 -24.30
N LYS A 462 32.28 15.53 -25.57
CA LYS A 462 32.09 14.38 -26.46
C LYS A 462 33.04 13.25 -26.04
N ALA A 463 32.70 12.01 -26.43
CA ALA A 463 33.52 10.84 -26.12
C ALA A 463 35.01 11.04 -26.47
N ALA A 464 35.34 11.61 -27.63
CA ALA A 464 36.73 11.87 -28.03
C ALA A 464 37.46 12.85 -27.08
N GLU A 465 36.78 13.89 -26.58
CA GLU A 465 37.35 14.87 -25.65
C GLU A 465 37.59 14.24 -24.27
N ILE A 466 36.68 13.35 -23.83
CA ILE A 466 36.84 12.60 -22.58
C ILE A 466 37.99 11.59 -22.69
N THR A 467 38.11 10.88 -23.82
CA THR A 467 39.22 9.95 -24.08
C THR A 467 40.57 10.64 -24.00
N ASP A 468 40.68 11.85 -24.57
CA ASP A 468 41.91 12.67 -24.51
C ASP A 468 42.19 13.16 -23.09
N LYS A 469 41.21 13.77 -22.42
CA LYS A 469 41.38 14.31 -21.07
C LYS A 469 41.69 13.25 -20.01
N LEU A 470 41.09 12.07 -20.12
CA LEU A 470 41.38 10.94 -19.23
C LEU A 470 42.66 10.17 -19.63
N GLY A 471 43.32 10.56 -20.72
CA GLY A 471 44.53 9.90 -21.20
C GLY A 471 44.32 8.42 -21.53
N LEU A 472 43.12 8.04 -21.98
CA LEU A 472 42.78 6.62 -22.20
C LEU A 472 43.64 5.96 -23.29
N TYR A 473 44.20 6.76 -24.20
CA TYR A 473 45.13 6.31 -25.23
C TYR A 473 46.42 5.67 -24.69
N SER A 474 46.80 5.94 -23.44
CA SER A 474 47.97 5.30 -22.79
C SER A 474 47.64 3.92 -22.21
N LEU A 475 46.36 3.60 -22.04
CA LEU A 475 45.87 2.34 -21.45
C LEU A 475 45.67 1.25 -22.53
N ARG A 476 46.71 0.97 -23.33
CA ARG A 476 46.62 0.07 -24.51
C ARG A 476 46.72 -1.42 -24.18
N GLN A 477 47.12 -1.79 -22.98
CA GLN A 477 47.38 -3.17 -22.57
C GLN A 477 46.26 -3.75 -21.70
N ARG A 478 44.99 -3.50 -22.05
CA ARG A 478 43.85 -4.01 -21.28
C ARG A 478 42.63 -4.32 -22.14
N LEU A 479 41.77 -5.16 -21.56
CA LEU A 479 40.44 -5.45 -22.07
C LEU A 479 39.52 -4.26 -21.76
N TRP A 480 38.85 -3.77 -22.80
CA TRP A 480 37.88 -2.69 -22.75
C TRP A 480 36.47 -3.25 -22.72
#